data_AF-A0A7J3T0X7-F1
#
_entry.id   AF-A0A7J3T0X7-F1
#
_cell.length_a   1.000
_cell.length_b   1.000
_cell.length_c   1.000
_cell.angle_alpha   90.00
_cell.angle_beta   90.00
_cell.angle_gamma   90.00
#
_symmetry.space_group_name_H-M   'P 1'
#
loop_
_entity.id
_entity.type
_entity.pdbx_description
1 polymer ?
#
loop_
_entity_poly.entity_id
_entity_poly.type
_entity_poly.pdbx_seq_one_letter_code
_entity_poly.pdbx_strand_id
1 'polypeptide(L)'
;MEKKAFPEASLIFLLGSLAFSFVFAVELTPSCAADAPLRIQLCMVIDGSGSINSTEWNLITQALSKGVTDAIPHDGSIELTIVQFGYLNGVYARAEVSPTVIDNASYYTVAQQVLSIPKMGGSTPTAFGVYLGWQELKNSPRFTVAGRQVINLATDSKPSGAVRNNNATSDLDENGQVTGGDDLIAVVNDAVNQGLDELDIEGISLDADPKDWFRNWVVYPHPGVVAPPFSKAGWIRFVADVPEFANTLGQKLQAIVSREEAWSPSAPSAFFAGVITVGVTSVVSAFASAVTSPETFPNQAVAQRTNEMLPDTLKKWLSEFINAKRKLIIGPQALQPFTVTKFEVVSYAASLSILTFAFAYAKATTLEDVLIIAPTVLATSIIVEFTKNYVITVVARIEGVWTEHRLWYFGLALFLFSSFVFKVPFSSPSRLAHNAPKFTRKSLGLVAAAQVLIAMAFAAVFYVFFVNGYTLVGNIGIVMCLTMAFFDSIPIPPMNGKDIYDWSKFLWTGLFTTAFTLYILVLFVL
;
A
#
# COMPACT_ATOMS: atom_id res chain seq x y z
N MET A 1 -29.53 4.76 -45.85
CA MET A 1 -29.55 5.23 -44.45
C MET A 1 -28.25 5.96 -44.19
N GLU A 2 -28.33 7.28 -43.94
CA GLU A 2 -27.19 8.17 -43.69
C GLU A 2 -26.33 7.71 -42.51
N LYS A 3 -25.02 7.60 -42.73
CA LYS A 3 -24.02 7.47 -41.66
C LYS A 3 -23.91 8.81 -40.94
N LYS A 4 -24.65 8.99 -39.84
CA LYS A 4 -24.31 10.02 -38.85
C LYS A 4 -23.11 9.52 -38.05
N ALA A 5 -21.92 10.03 -38.36
CA ALA A 5 -20.75 9.90 -37.49
C ALA A 5 -21.08 10.60 -36.17
N PHE A 6 -21.04 9.87 -35.07
CA PHE A 6 -21.15 10.44 -33.73
C PHE A 6 -19.87 11.24 -33.45
N PRO A 7 -19.95 12.52 -33.04
CA PRO A 7 -18.75 13.32 -32.83
C PRO A 7 -17.95 12.76 -31.65
N GLU A 8 -16.64 12.55 -31.86
CA GLU A 8 -15.69 11.94 -30.92
C GLU A 8 -15.70 12.60 -29.52
N ALA A 9 -16.14 13.87 -29.43
CA ALA A 9 -16.31 14.61 -28.18
C ALA A 9 -17.48 14.12 -27.30
N SER A 10 -18.56 13.58 -27.90
CA SER A 10 -19.74 13.12 -27.15
C SER A 10 -19.49 11.79 -26.44
N LEU A 11 -18.58 10.96 -26.97
CA LEU A 11 -18.19 9.71 -26.34
C LEU A 11 -17.40 9.97 -25.05
N ILE A 12 -16.42 10.88 -25.10
CA ILE A 12 -15.61 11.28 -23.93
C ILE A 12 -16.50 11.93 -22.85
N PHE A 13 -17.50 12.72 -23.25
CA PHE A 13 -18.42 13.38 -22.32
C PHE A 13 -19.40 12.41 -21.63
N LEU A 14 -19.93 11.40 -22.35
CA LEU A 14 -20.80 10.37 -21.78
C LEU A 14 -20.04 9.43 -20.82
N LEU A 15 -18.77 9.12 -21.14
CA LEU A 15 -17.86 8.33 -20.31
C LEU A 15 -17.52 9.05 -19.00
N GLY A 16 -17.36 10.39 -19.05
CA GLY A 16 -17.09 11.22 -17.87
C GLY A 16 -18.29 11.39 -16.94
N SER A 17 -19.52 11.46 -17.46
CA SER A 17 -20.71 11.72 -16.63
C SER A 17 -21.22 10.48 -15.88
N LEU A 18 -21.03 9.27 -16.42
CA LEU A 18 -21.49 8.02 -15.78
C LEU A 18 -20.64 7.62 -14.57
N ALA A 19 -19.34 7.96 -14.58
CA ALA A 19 -18.44 7.72 -13.45
C ALA A 19 -18.78 8.59 -12.22
N PHE A 20 -19.43 9.74 -12.41
CA PHE A 20 -19.74 10.69 -11.34
C PHE A 20 -21.03 10.33 -10.56
N SER A 21 -21.98 9.65 -11.19
CA SER A 21 -23.32 9.42 -10.63
C SER A 21 -23.44 8.24 -9.66
N PHE A 22 -22.41 7.39 -9.54
CA PHE A 22 -22.44 6.19 -8.68
C PHE A 22 -21.78 6.39 -7.30
N VAL A 23 -21.25 7.59 -7.02
CA VAL A 23 -20.49 7.90 -5.80
C VAL A 23 -21.38 8.13 -4.56
N PHE A 24 -22.71 8.24 -4.71
CA PHE A 24 -23.58 8.76 -3.62
C PHE A 24 -24.40 7.74 -2.81
N ALA A 25 -24.12 6.43 -2.88
CA ALA A 25 -25.01 5.44 -2.25
C ALA A 25 -24.31 4.35 -1.42
N VAL A 26 -23.31 4.71 -0.61
CA VAL A 26 -22.83 3.81 0.45
C VAL A 26 -22.72 4.57 1.77
N GLU A 27 -23.83 4.63 2.51
CA GLU A 27 -23.76 4.90 3.95
C GLU A 27 -23.30 3.62 4.64
N LEU A 28 -22.03 3.58 5.07
CA LEU A 28 -21.53 2.54 5.97
C LEU A 28 -21.90 2.95 7.40
N THR A 29 -22.86 2.26 7.99
CA THR A 29 -23.06 2.27 9.44
C THR A 29 -21.89 1.52 10.09
N PRO A 30 -21.29 2.05 11.18
CA PRO A 30 -20.24 1.32 11.89
C PRO A 30 -20.84 0.11 12.62
N SER A 31 -20.31 -1.09 12.34
CA SER A 31 -20.67 -2.30 13.06
C SER A 31 -20.07 -2.29 14.46
N CYS A 32 -20.84 -2.79 15.43
CA CYS A 32 -20.49 -2.93 16.84
C CYS A 32 -19.09 -3.51 17.10
N ALA A 33 -18.44 -2.96 18.12
CA ALA A 33 -17.10 -3.31 18.58
C ALA A 33 -16.97 -4.79 18.97
N ALA A 34 -16.27 -5.55 18.14
CA ALA A 34 -15.40 -6.63 18.60
C ALA A 34 -14.06 -6.01 19.00
N ASP A 35 -13.34 -6.60 19.97
CA ASP A 35 -11.97 -6.19 20.31
C ASP A 35 -11.15 -6.06 19.03
N ALA A 36 -10.58 -4.88 18.80
CA ALA A 36 -9.86 -4.62 17.56
C ALA A 36 -8.58 -5.46 17.54
N PRO A 37 -8.20 -6.07 16.39
CA PRO A 37 -6.91 -6.74 16.30
C PRO A 37 -5.82 -5.72 16.64
N LEU A 38 -4.83 -6.11 17.44
CA LEU A 38 -3.69 -5.27 17.81
C LEU A 38 -3.05 -4.68 16.54
N ARG A 39 -3.05 -3.35 16.41
CA ARG A 39 -2.60 -2.65 15.20
C ARG A 39 -1.23 -2.02 15.36
N ILE A 40 -0.91 -1.55 16.57
CA ILE A 40 0.29 -0.76 16.82
C ILE A 40 0.94 -1.22 18.13
N GLN A 41 2.25 -1.45 18.10
CA GLN A 41 3.05 -1.48 19.32
C GLN A 41 3.80 -0.15 19.42
N LEU A 42 3.54 0.59 20.50
CA LEU A 42 4.04 1.93 20.73
C LEU A 42 4.99 1.92 21.93
N CYS A 43 6.24 2.32 21.72
CA CYS A 43 7.19 2.57 22.80
C CYS A 43 7.42 4.07 22.99
N MET A 44 7.10 4.58 24.18
CA MET A 44 7.49 5.92 24.60
C MET A 44 8.86 5.84 25.28
N VAL A 45 9.87 6.46 24.68
CA VAL A 45 11.22 6.56 25.24
C VAL A 45 11.39 7.96 25.83
N ILE A 46 11.50 8.06 27.15
CA ILE A 46 11.42 9.34 27.86
C ILE A 46 12.72 9.67 28.61
N ASP A 47 13.14 10.92 28.49
CA ASP A 47 14.33 11.46 29.13
C ASP A 47 14.11 11.69 30.62
N GLY A 48 14.76 10.87 31.43
CA GLY A 48 14.80 10.98 32.88
C GLY A 48 16.11 11.56 33.40
N SER A 49 16.95 12.16 32.56
CA SER A 49 18.30 12.59 32.92
C SER A 49 18.34 13.76 33.92
N GLY A 50 19.54 14.18 34.32
CA GLY A 50 19.76 15.24 35.30
C GLY A 50 19.24 16.63 34.89
N SER A 51 19.11 16.91 33.59
CA SER A 51 18.68 18.22 33.07
C SER A 51 17.19 18.50 33.30
N ILE A 52 16.35 17.46 33.20
CA ILE A 52 14.92 17.55 33.53
C ILE A 52 14.74 17.65 35.04
N ASN A 53 14.26 18.75 35.61
CA ASN A 53 14.11 18.83 37.07
C ASN A 53 12.90 18.01 37.60
N SER A 54 12.77 17.87 38.93
CA SER A 54 11.69 17.04 39.51
C SER A 54 10.28 17.57 39.23
N THR A 55 10.11 18.89 39.11
CA THR A 55 8.82 19.50 38.76
C THR A 55 8.46 19.21 37.32
N GLU A 56 9.43 19.33 36.42
CA GLU A 56 9.29 18.96 35.00
C GLU A 56 9.00 17.47 34.83
N TRP A 57 9.72 16.60 35.55
CA TRP A 57 9.45 15.16 35.53
C TRP A 57 8.01 14.84 35.92
N ASN A 58 7.49 15.47 36.98
CA ASN A 58 6.11 15.30 37.40
C ASN A 58 5.11 15.74 36.32
N LEU A 59 5.41 16.80 35.57
CA LEU A 59 4.58 17.23 34.44
C LEU A 59 4.62 16.24 33.28
N ILE A 60 5.80 15.67 32.98
CA ILE A 60 5.97 14.64 31.94
C ILE A 60 5.15 13.40 32.29
N THR A 61 5.27 12.87 33.51
CA THR A 61 4.52 11.67 33.92
C THR A 61 3.01 11.93 34.02
N GLN A 62 2.59 13.11 34.48
CA GLN A 62 1.17 13.51 34.44
C GLN A 62 0.64 13.58 33.01
N ALA A 63 1.40 14.16 32.08
CA ALA A 63 1.02 14.22 30.68
C ALA A 63 0.91 12.83 30.06
N LEU A 64 1.90 11.96 30.27
CA LEU A 64 1.88 10.58 29.78
C LEU A 64 0.69 9.81 30.33
N SER A 65 0.43 9.90 31.64
CA SER A 65 -0.73 9.28 32.28
C SER A 65 -2.04 9.74 31.64
N LYS A 66 -2.20 11.06 31.44
CA LYS A 66 -3.33 11.64 30.72
C LYS A 66 -3.40 11.18 29.27
N GLY A 67 -2.26 11.01 28.60
CA GLY A 67 -2.19 10.47 27.24
C GLY A 67 -2.74 9.05 27.16
N VAL A 68 -2.43 8.21 28.14
CA VAL A 68 -3.00 6.85 28.26
C VAL A 68 -4.50 6.90 28.49
N THR A 69 -5.02 7.82 29.33
CA THR A 69 -6.45 7.88 29.62
C THR A 69 -7.27 8.54 28.52
N ASP A 70 -6.74 9.54 27.83
CA ASP A 70 -7.54 10.45 27.00
C ASP A 70 -7.22 10.35 25.51
N ALA A 71 -6.00 9.94 25.14
CA ALA A 71 -5.53 9.98 23.75
C ALA A 71 -5.35 8.61 23.11
N ILE A 72 -4.90 7.61 23.87
CA ILE A 72 -4.76 6.24 23.38
C ILE A 72 -6.14 5.54 23.42
N PRO A 73 -6.58 4.88 22.34
CA PRO A 73 -7.83 4.11 22.36
C PRO A 73 -7.74 2.91 23.31
N HIS A 74 -8.86 2.60 23.98
CA HIS A 74 -8.97 1.51 24.97
C HIS A 74 -9.68 0.28 24.40
N ASP A 75 -9.49 0.02 23.11
CA ASP A 75 -10.15 -1.05 22.34
C ASP A 75 -9.23 -2.26 22.07
N GLY A 76 -8.06 -2.31 22.71
CA GLY A 76 -7.07 -3.37 22.52
C GLY A 76 -6.20 -3.21 21.26
N SER A 77 -6.39 -2.14 20.48
CA SER A 77 -5.63 -1.92 19.25
C SER A 77 -4.18 -1.47 19.46
N ILE A 78 -3.81 -1.07 20.68
CA ILE A 78 -2.48 -0.54 21.03
C ILE A 78 -1.84 -1.39 22.13
N GLU A 79 -0.58 -1.77 21.95
CA GLU A 79 0.30 -2.30 22.99
C GLU A 79 1.31 -1.22 23.34
N LEU A 80 1.29 -0.75 24.60
CA LEU A 80 2.11 0.34 25.07
C LEU A 80 3.30 -0.18 25.88
N THR A 81 4.47 0.38 25.60
CA THR A 81 5.70 0.24 26.38
C THR A 81 6.19 1.63 26.76
N ILE A 82 6.72 1.79 27.97
CA ILE A 82 7.36 3.03 28.40
C ILE A 82 8.74 2.71 28.94
N VAL A 83 9.76 3.33 28.34
CA VAL A 83 11.16 3.21 28.74
C VAL A 83 11.66 4.58 29.15
N GLN A 84 12.27 4.67 30.33
CA GLN A 84 13.01 5.84 30.75
C GLN A 84 14.51 5.62 30.53
N PHE A 85 15.24 6.65 30.10
CA PHE A 85 16.70 6.65 30.11
C PHE A 85 17.27 7.74 31.01
N GLY A 86 18.47 7.50 31.54
CA GLY A 86 19.14 8.33 32.54
C GLY A 86 20.32 7.56 33.11
N TYR A 87 20.90 7.99 34.23
CA TYR A 87 21.89 7.18 34.93
C TYR A 87 21.60 7.12 36.42
N LEU A 88 21.21 5.93 36.87
CA LEU A 88 20.96 5.64 38.27
C LEU A 88 21.50 4.25 38.61
N ASN A 89 22.39 4.18 39.60
CA ASN A 89 22.93 2.92 40.13
C ASN A 89 23.52 1.98 39.07
N GLY A 90 24.23 2.52 38.08
CA GLY A 90 24.86 1.73 37.00
C GLY A 90 23.92 1.30 35.88
N VAL A 91 22.65 1.74 35.90
CA VAL A 91 21.64 1.44 34.88
C VAL A 91 21.44 2.67 34.00
N TYR A 92 21.49 2.49 32.67
CA TYR A 92 21.37 3.58 31.68
C TYR A 92 19.95 3.71 31.08
N ALA A 93 19.13 2.67 31.16
CA ALA A 93 17.73 2.70 30.75
C ALA A 93 16.93 1.64 31.51
N ARG A 94 15.64 1.87 31.71
CA ARG A 94 14.73 0.95 32.41
C ARG A 94 13.36 0.95 31.75
N ALA A 95 12.79 -0.25 31.56
CA ALA A 95 11.39 -0.41 31.21
C ALA A 95 10.53 -0.10 32.45
N GLU A 96 9.74 0.96 32.38
CA GLU A 96 8.84 1.40 33.45
C GLU A 96 7.45 0.82 33.29
N VAL A 97 7.03 0.61 32.04
CA VAL A 97 5.84 -0.16 31.64
C VAL A 97 6.29 -1.16 30.58
N SER A 98 6.26 -2.44 30.92
CA SER A 98 6.47 -3.54 29.96
C SER A 98 5.35 -3.55 28.91
N PRO A 99 5.56 -4.16 27.72
CA PRO A 99 4.54 -4.25 26.67
C PRO A 99 3.18 -4.69 27.21
N THR A 100 2.21 -3.77 27.20
CA THR A 100 0.88 -3.96 27.79
C THR A 100 -0.19 -3.51 26.80
N VAL A 101 -1.12 -4.40 26.45
CA VAL A 101 -2.28 -4.06 25.63
C VAL A 101 -3.18 -3.09 26.40
N ILE A 102 -3.54 -1.98 25.75
CA ILE A 102 -4.39 -0.93 26.33
C ILE A 102 -5.85 -1.20 25.94
N ASP A 103 -6.64 -1.61 26.93
CA ASP A 103 -8.06 -1.88 26.82
C ASP A 103 -8.82 -1.29 28.02
N ASN A 104 -10.15 -1.44 28.06
CA ASN A 104 -11.00 -0.95 29.15
C ASN A 104 -10.64 -1.52 30.54
N ALA A 105 -9.90 -2.63 30.62
CA ALA A 105 -9.47 -3.24 31.87
C ALA A 105 -8.07 -2.78 32.31
N SER A 106 -7.17 -2.45 31.37
CA SER A 106 -5.76 -2.15 31.65
C SER A 106 -5.42 -0.65 31.67
N TYR A 107 -6.14 0.20 30.92
CA TYR A 107 -5.71 1.60 30.71
C TYR A 107 -5.50 2.37 32.02
N TYR A 108 -6.39 2.19 32.99
CA TYR A 108 -6.35 2.93 34.25
C TYR A 108 -5.16 2.48 35.12
N THR A 109 -4.89 1.18 35.20
CA THR A 109 -3.77 0.67 36.02
C THR A 109 -2.43 1.07 35.40
N VAL A 110 -2.31 1.04 34.07
CA VAL A 110 -1.15 1.56 33.34
C VAL A 110 -0.98 3.05 33.60
N ALA A 111 -2.04 3.85 33.51
CA ALA A 111 -1.99 5.28 33.78
C ALA A 111 -1.52 5.60 35.21
N GLN A 112 -1.93 4.82 36.22
CA GLN A 112 -1.44 4.97 37.60
C GLN A 112 0.02 4.55 37.75
N GLN A 113 0.44 3.47 37.08
CA GLN A 113 1.84 3.06 37.03
C GLN A 113 2.70 4.19 36.48
N VAL A 114 2.29 4.83 35.39
CA VAL A 114 2.98 5.97 34.77
C VAL A 114 3.17 7.14 35.74
N LEU A 115 2.14 7.50 36.52
CA LEU A 115 2.25 8.58 37.52
C LEU A 115 3.27 8.29 38.62
N SER A 116 3.52 7.02 38.90
CA SER A 116 4.42 6.57 39.97
C SER A 116 5.86 6.32 39.52
N ILE A 117 6.19 6.56 38.25
CA ILE A 117 7.54 6.32 37.73
C ILE A 117 8.55 7.24 38.44
N PRO A 118 9.54 6.68 39.15
CA PRO A 118 10.59 7.47 39.76
C PRO A 118 11.59 7.94 38.70
N LYS A 119 11.96 9.22 38.76
CA LYS A 119 12.98 9.80 37.89
C LYS A 119 14.34 9.13 38.11
N MET A 120 15.07 8.83 37.03
CA MET A 120 16.44 8.28 37.12
C MET A 120 17.49 9.32 37.52
N GLY A 121 17.49 10.50 36.88
CA GLY A 121 18.56 11.51 36.98
C GLY A 121 19.80 11.14 36.15
N GLY A 122 20.93 11.81 36.41
CA GLY A 122 22.23 11.45 35.83
C GLY A 122 22.48 11.96 34.41
N SER A 123 23.15 11.16 33.57
CA SER A 123 23.50 11.50 32.19
C SER A 123 22.35 11.27 31.22
N THR A 124 22.55 11.61 29.93
CA THR A 124 21.58 11.47 28.83
C THR A 124 21.98 10.35 27.85
N PRO A 125 21.88 9.06 28.24
CA PRO A 125 22.28 7.91 27.41
C PRO A 125 21.19 7.49 26.41
N THR A 126 20.78 8.39 25.52
CA THR A 126 19.63 8.18 24.61
C THR A 126 19.69 6.88 23.81
N ALA A 127 20.87 6.47 23.34
CA ALA A 127 21.07 5.22 22.61
C ALA A 127 20.66 3.97 23.42
N PHE A 128 20.88 3.98 24.74
CA PHE A 128 20.44 2.89 25.63
C PHE A 128 18.91 2.86 25.76
N GLY A 129 18.27 4.03 25.83
CA GLY A 129 16.81 4.16 25.90
C GLY A 129 16.13 3.60 24.66
N VAL A 130 16.57 4.04 23.48
CA VAL A 130 16.02 3.58 22.20
C VAL A 130 16.32 2.11 21.96
N TYR A 131 17.53 1.63 22.32
CA TYR A 131 17.87 0.22 22.21
C TYR A 131 16.97 -0.65 23.09
N LEU A 132 16.80 -0.29 24.37
CA LEU A 132 15.92 -1.04 25.27
C LEU A 132 14.46 -0.98 24.79
N GLY A 133 13.98 0.20 24.38
CA GLY A 133 12.63 0.35 23.82
C GLY A 133 12.38 -0.59 22.64
N TRP A 134 13.33 -0.66 21.70
CA TRP A 134 13.24 -1.60 20.59
C TRP A 134 13.26 -3.06 21.05
N GLN A 135 14.13 -3.42 22.00
CA GLN A 135 14.17 -4.79 22.53
C GLN A 135 12.86 -5.19 23.21
N GLU A 136 12.21 -4.29 23.96
CA GLU A 136 10.91 -4.56 24.58
C GLU A 136 9.82 -4.80 23.53
N LEU A 137 9.75 -3.97 22.48
CA LEU A 137 8.81 -4.17 21.37
C LEU A 137 9.04 -5.50 20.66
N LYS A 138 10.29 -5.76 20.26
CA LYS A 138 10.69 -6.95 19.49
C LYS A 138 10.50 -8.25 20.26
N ASN A 139 10.77 -8.25 21.56
CA ASN A 139 10.64 -9.44 22.40
C ASN A 139 9.21 -9.63 22.95
N SER A 140 8.29 -8.70 22.66
CA SER A 140 6.87 -8.89 22.96
C SER A 140 6.34 -10.15 22.27
N PRO A 141 5.53 -10.98 22.95
CA PRO A 141 4.87 -12.13 22.31
C PRO A 141 3.88 -11.72 21.21
N ARG A 142 3.57 -10.43 21.09
CA ARG A 142 2.71 -9.86 20.06
C ARG A 142 3.48 -9.25 18.88
N PHE A 143 4.83 -9.30 18.92
CA PHE A 143 5.63 -8.77 17.83
C PHE A 143 5.36 -9.50 16.52
N THR A 144 4.98 -8.72 15.51
CA THR A 144 4.87 -9.21 14.13
C THR A 144 5.51 -8.18 13.21
N VAL A 145 6.32 -8.65 12.26
CA VAL A 145 6.96 -7.79 11.25
C VAL A 145 5.93 -7.10 10.33
N ALA A 146 4.67 -7.55 10.35
CA ALA A 146 3.56 -6.95 9.61
C ALA A 146 2.70 -6.00 10.44
N GLY A 147 2.92 -5.91 11.76
CA GLY A 147 2.25 -4.96 12.65
C GLY A 147 3.09 -3.70 12.77
N ARG A 148 2.45 -2.55 12.99
CA ARG A 148 3.12 -1.25 13.01
C ARG A 148 3.89 -1.03 14.30
N GLN A 149 5.20 -0.83 14.20
CA GLN A 149 6.13 -0.65 15.31
C GLN A 149 6.58 0.80 15.40
N VAL A 150 6.24 1.47 16.49
CA VAL A 150 6.50 2.91 16.68
C VAL A 150 7.33 3.16 17.93
N ILE A 151 8.41 3.91 17.78
CA ILE A 151 9.14 4.51 18.90
C ILE A 151 8.88 6.02 18.87
N ASN A 152 8.53 6.59 20.01
CA ASN A 152 8.42 8.03 20.17
C ASN A 152 9.34 8.50 21.30
N LEU A 153 10.37 9.27 20.95
CA LEU A 153 11.44 9.70 21.84
C LEU A 153 11.25 11.15 22.29
N ALA A 154 11.13 11.38 23.60
CA ALA A 154 11.09 12.72 24.19
C ALA A 154 12.40 13.04 24.92
N THR A 155 13.08 14.14 24.57
CA THR A 155 14.35 14.56 25.19
C THR A 155 14.59 16.06 25.10
N ASP A 156 15.39 16.58 26.03
CA ASP A 156 15.81 17.99 26.08
C ASP A 156 17.24 18.24 25.59
N SER A 157 17.94 17.21 25.13
CA SER A 157 19.34 17.33 24.72
C SER A 157 19.75 16.32 23.63
N LYS A 158 20.85 16.62 22.92
CA LYS A 158 21.51 15.65 22.02
C LYS A 158 22.06 14.48 22.88
N PRO A 159 22.14 13.24 22.36
CA PRO A 159 22.74 12.13 23.10
C PRO A 159 24.12 12.51 23.65
N SER A 160 24.37 12.14 24.91
CA SER A 160 25.64 12.42 25.57
C SER A 160 26.80 11.78 24.80
N GLY A 161 27.68 12.60 24.23
CA GLY A 161 28.82 12.12 23.44
C GLY A 161 29.77 11.18 24.20
N ALA A 162 29.82 11.29 25.53
CA ALA A 162 30.67 10.49 26.40
C ALA A 162 30.07 9.14 26.85
N VAL A 163 28.75 8.94 26.69
CA VAL A 163 28.07 7.73 27.20
C VAL A 163 27.67 6.86 26.02
N ARG A 164 28.43 5.78 25.82
CA ARG A 164 28.36 4.92 24.65
C ARG A 164 27.81 3.54 25.00
N ASN A 165 26.90 3.01 24.17
CA ASN A 165 26.50 1.59 24.21
C ASN A 165 27.36 0.74 23.25
N ASN A 166 28.19 1.38 22.43
CA ASN A 166 29.11 0.77 21.46
C ASN A 166 28.43 -0.04 20.35
N ASN A 167 27.17 0.30 20.01
CA ASN A 167 26.50 -0.25 18.84
C ASN A 167 27.11 0.26 17.52
N ALA A 168 27.72 1.45 17.52
CA ALA A 168 28.44 1.98 16.36
C ALA A 168 29.93 1.68 16.42
N THR A 169 30.47 1.14 15.31
CA THR A 169 31.91 0.88 15.13
C THR A 169 32.59 1.90 14.23
N SER A 170 31.82 2.78 13.59
CA SER A 170 32.28 3.86 12.70
C SER A 170 31.51 5.15 12.98
N ASP A 171 32.06 6.27 12.52
CA ASP A 171 31.41 7.57 12.51
C ASP A 171 30.28 7.54 11.47
N LEU A 172 29.04 7.71 11.93
CA LEU A 172 27.82 7.58 11.13
C LEU A 172 27.17 8.94 10.84
N ASP A 173 27.45 9.97 11.64
CA ASP A 173 26.95 11.34 11.40
C ASP A 173 28.00 12.27 10.75
N GLU A 174 29.16 11.72 10.40
CA GLU A 174 30.27 12.38 9.69
C GLU A 174 30.89 13.56 10.47
N ASN A 175 30.81 13.53 11.82
CA ASN A 175 31.35 14.59 12.66
C ASN A 175 32.85 14.43 12.98
N GLY A 176 33.48 13.33 12.55
CA GLY A 176 34.88 13.00 12.74
C GLY A 176 35.19 12.16 13.98
N GLN A 177 34.20 11.75 14.77
CA GLN A 177 34.37 10.95 15.99
C GLN A 177 33.23 9.93 16.17
N VAL A 178 33.54 8.76 16.74
CA VAL A 178 32.51 7.78 17.11
C VAL A 178 32.00 8.06 18.52
N THR A 179 30.77 8.52 18.63
CA THR A 179 30.12 9.07 19.83
C THR A 179 28.85 8.31 20.22
N GLY A 180 28.21 8.73 21.32
CA GLY A 180 26.86 8.25 21.69
C GLY A 180 25.77 8.62 20.66
N GLY A 181 26.01 9.63 19.81
CA GLY A 181 25.12 9.95 18.70
C GLY A 181 25.16 8.88 17.62
N ASP A 182 26.35 8.41 17.25
CA ASP A 182 26.55 7.32 16.28
C ASP A 182 25.94 6.02 16.79
N ASP A 183 26.11 5.74 18.08
CA ASP A 183 25.48 4.60 18.74
C ASP A 183 23.95 4.64 18.62
N LEU A 184 23.32 5.81 18.74
CA LEU A 184 21.88 5.97 18.54
C LEU A 184 21.50 5.69 17.07
N ILE A 185 22.25 6.24 16.10
CA ILE A 185 22.02 6.00 14.68
C ILE A 185 22.13 4.50 14.35
N ALA A 186 23.14 3.82 14.89
CA ALA A 186 23.33 2.38 14.71
C ALA A 186 22.17 1.57 15.27
N VAL A 187 21.65 1.94 16.45
CA VAL A 187 20.47 1.31 17.05
C VAL A 187 19.23 1.49 16.19
N VAL A 188 18.98 2.70 15.68
CA VAL A 188 17.83 2.96 14.80
C VAL A 188 17.94 2.16 13.51
N ASN A 189 19.12 2.15 12.87
CA ASN A 189 19.34 1.38 11.65
C ASN A 189 19.12 -0.13 11.86
N ASP A 190 19.57 -0.68 13.00
CA ASP A 190 19.33 -2.07 13.35
C ASP A 190 17.84 -2.34 13.60
N ALA A 191 17.14 -1.45 14.30
CA ALA A 191 15.70 -1.56 14.53
C ALA A 191 14.90 -1.53 13.22
N VAL A 192 15.21 -0.61 12.30
CA VAL A 192 14.60 -0.53 10.96
C VAL A 192 14.80 -1.82 10.18
N ASN A 193 16.02 -2.36 10.16
CA ASN A 193 16.30 -3.66 9.50
C ASN A 193 15.54 -4.84 10.13
N GLN A 194 15.09 -4.69 11.37
CA GLN A 194 14.35 -5.70 12.12
C GLN A 194 12.83 -5.45 12.13
N GLY A 195 12.35 -4.40 11.46
CA GLY A 195 10.91 -4.10 11.30
C GLY A 195 10.39 -2.92 12.10
N LEU A 196 11.22 -1.93 12.46
CA LEU A 196 10.73 -0.65 12.97
C LEU A 196 10.11 0.18 11.83
N ASP A 197 8.87 0.64 12.00
CA ASP A 197 8.14 1.39 10.96
C ASP A 197 8.27 2.90 11.16
N GLU A 198 8.36 3.37 12.41
CA GLU A 198 8.36 4.80 12.72
C GLU A 198 9.19 5.10 13.98
N LEU A 199 10.01 6.16 13.89
CA LEU A 199 10.65 6.80 15.03
C LEU A 199 10.39 8.30 14.98
N ASP A 200 9.60 8.79 15.92
CA ASP A 200 9.27 10.19 16.08
C ASP A 200 9.97 10.80 17.30
N ILE A 201 10.14 12.12 17.30
CA ILE A 201 10.87 12.83 18.36
C ILE A 201 10.10 14.06 18.87
N GLU A 202 10.04 14.21 20.19
CA GLU A 202 9.75 15.47 20.85
C GLU A 202 11.02 16.09 21.44
N GLY A 203 11.47 17.17 20.81
CA GLY A 203 12.53 18.02 21.32
C GLY A 203 11.98 19.06 22.29
N ILE A 204 12.33 18.94 23.58
CA ILE A 204 11.92 19.85 24.64
C ILE A 204 13.04 20.86 24.87
N SER A 205 12.83 22.14 24.54
CA SER A 205 13.86 23.17 24.71
C SER A 205 15.20 22.88 23.98
N LEU A 206 15.20 22.02 22.95
CA LEU A 206 16.32 21.82 22.03
C LEU A 206 16.71 23.08 21.23
N ASP A 207 18.00 23.36 21.15
CA ASP A 207 18.53 24.33 20.19
C ASP A 207 18.39 23.85 18.74
N ALA A 208 18.63 24.76 17.77
CA ALA A 208 18.50 24.46 16.34
C ALA A 208 19.41 23.32 15.86
N ASP A 209 20.64 23.24 16.39
CA ASP A 209 21.63 22.24 15.97
C ASP A 209 21.21 20.80 16.36
N PRO A 210 20.85 20.48 17.62
CA PRO A 210 20.27 19.18 17.98
C PRO A 210 19.02 18.82 17.18
N LYS A 211 18.14 19.79 16.91
CA LYS A 211 16.91 19.58 16.15
C LYS A 211 17.20 19.08 14.73
N ASP A 212 18.07 19.77 14.00
CA ASP A 212 18.41 19.38 12.65
C ASP A 212 19.19 18.05 12.63
N TRP A 213 20.02 17.80 13.64
CA TRP A 213 20.70 16.52 13.77
C TRP A 213 19.71 15.35 13.94
N PHE A 214 18.77 15.43 14.88
CA PHE A 214 17.76 14.39 15.07
C PHE A 214 16.89 14.17 13.82
N ARG A 215 16.49 15.26 13.15
CA ARG A 215 15.70 15.21 11.92
C ARG A 215 16.41 14.49 10.77
N ASN A 216 17.73 14.65 10.67
CA ASN A 216 18.49 14.14 9.55
C ASN A 216 19.02 12.73 9.77
N TRP A 217 19.17 12.30 11.03
CA TRP A 217 19.90 11.07 11.37
C TRP A 217 19.12 10.05 12.20
N VAL A 218 18.07 10.45 12.92
CA VAL A 218 17.43 9.58 13.94
C VAL A 218 15.96 9.33 13.64
N VAL A 219 15.18 10.35 13.28
CA VAL A 219 13.76 10.16 12.95
C VAL A 219 13.62 9.21 11.76
N TYR A 220 12.58 8.38 11.77
CA TYR A 220 12.36 7.39 10.72
C TYR A 220 10.88 7.31 10.36
N PRO A 221 10.50 7.24 9.06
CA PRO A 221 11.32 7.20 7.85
C PRO A 221 11.97 8.52 7.41
N HIS A 222 13.13 8.39 6.78
CA HIS A 222 13.86 9.52 6.19
C HIS A 222 13.28 9.96 4.84
N PRO A 223 13.38 11.25 4.45
CA PRO A 223 13.90 12.36 5.26
C PRO A 223 12.89 12.82 6.32
N GLY A 224 13.35 13.14 7.53
CA GLY A 224 12.48 13.62 8.61
C GLY A 224 11.78 14.94 8.32
N VAL A 225 10.59 15.13 8.90
CA VAL A 225 9.82 16.39 8.80
C VAL A 225 9.66 17.09 10.14
N VAL A 226 9.60 18.43 10.12
CA VAL A 226 9.28 19.20 11.33
C VAL A 226 7.77 19.28 11.46
N ALA A 227 7.22 18.82 12.59
CA ALA A 227 5.81 18.89 12.92
C ALA A 227 5.53 20.00 13.94
N PRO A 228 4.34 20.63 13.90
CA PRO A 228 3.24 20.43 12.94
C PRO A 228 3.47 21.12 11.57
N PRO A 229 2.81 20.65 10.48
CA PRO A 229 1.83 19.54 10.45
C PRO A 229 2.48 18.15 10.49
N PHE A 230 1.74 17.14 10.98
CA PHE A 230 2.16 15.74 10.98
C PHE A 230 1.91 15.09 9.61
N SER A 231 2.65 15.53 8.59
CA SER A 231 2.37 15.18 7.19
C SER A 231 2.76 13.75 6.81
N LYS A 232 3.65 13.11 7.58
CA LYS A 232 4.11 11.72 7.40
C LYS A 232 4.83 11.21 8.67
N ALA A 233 5.30 9.96 8.62
CA ALA A 233 6.08 9.29 9.68
C ALA A 233 7.48 9.86 9.71
N GLY A 234 8.12 9.75 10.87
CA GLY A 234 9.46 10.28 11.05
C GLY A 234 9.38 11.79 11.17
N TRP A 235 8.68 12.25 12.19
CA TRP A 235 8.59 13.67 12.48
C TRP A 235 9.36 14.03 13.76
N ILE A 236 9.87 15.25 13.78
CA ILE A 236 10.36 15.89 14.99
C ILE A 236 9.47 17.09 15.31
N ARG A 237 8.97 17.15 16.54
CA ARG A 237 8.27 18.31 17.06
C ARG A 237 9.14 19.01 18.08
N PHE A 238 9.32 20.31 17.86
CA PHE A 238 9.97 21.18 18.83
C PHE A 238 8.92 21.84 19.72
N VAL A 239 9.16 21.83 21.03
CA VAL A 239 8.38 22.55 22.03
C VAL A 239 9.32 23.37 22.90
N ALA A 240 8.90 24.55 23.32
CA ALA A 240 9.74 25.49 24.04
C ALA A 240 10.12 24.99 25.44
N ASP A 241 9.22 24.24 26.09
CA ASP A 241 9.41 23.76 27.45
C ASP A 241 8.54 22.53 27.75
N VAL A 242 8.68 22.00 28.98
CA VAL A 242 7.94 20.84 29.47
C VAL A 242 6.42 21.10 29.60
N PRO A 243 5.95 22.28 30.06
CA PRO A 243 4.53 22.63 29.99
C PRO A 243 3.94 22.53 28.57
N GLU A 244 4.63 23.05 27.55
CA GLU A 244 4.19 22.92 26.16
C GLU A 244 4.22 21.46 25.70
N PHE A 245 5.27 20.70 26.06
CA PHE A 245 5.30 19.25 25.84
C PHE A 245 4.04 18.58 26.39
N ALA A 246 3.71 18.84 27.66
CA ALA A 246 2.57 18.26 28.36
C ALA A 246 1.23 18.62 27.70
N ASN A 247 1.07 19.89 27.30
CA ASN A 247 -0.14 20.39 26.65
C ASN A 247 -0.35 19.81 25.25
N THR A 248 0.73 19.40 24.58
CA THR A 248 0.68 18.96 23.17
C THR A 248 0.80 17.45 23.00
N LEU A 249 1.10 16.69 24.07
CA LEU A 249 1.28 15.25 24.00
C LEU A 249 0.08 14.50 23.42
N GLY A 250 -1.15 14.86 23.83
CA GLY A 250 -2.36 14.23 23.30
C GLY A 250 -2.50 14.37 21.78
N GLN A 251 -2.13 15.53 21.22
CA GLN A 251 -2.11 15.74 19.77
C GLN A 251 -1.09 14.84 19.06
N LYS A 252 0.07 14.62 19.68
CA LYS A 252 1.16 13.78 19.13
C LYS A 252 0.79 12.31 19.15
N LEU A 253 0.27 11.83 20.29
CA LEU A 253 -0.25 10.47 20.41
C LEU A 253 -1.37 10.23 19.39
N GLN A 254 -2.28 11.19 19.21
CA GLN A 254 -3.31 11.11 18.17
C GLN A 254 -2.72 11.02 16.75
N ALA A 255 -1.67 11.77 16.44
CA ALA A 255 -0.98 11.66 15.15
C ALA A 255 -0.37 10.27 14.92
N ILE A 256 0.11 9.62 15.97
CA ILE A 256 0.64 8.25 15.91
C ILE A 256 -0.51 7.25 15.75
N VAL A 257 -1.49 7.24 16.66
CA VAL A 257 -2.51 6.18 16.73
C VAL A 257 -3.61 6.28 15.67
N SER A 258 -3.93 7.50 15.19
CA SER A 258 -4.99 7.70 14.19
C SER A 258 -4.53 7.49 12.74
N ARG A 259 -3.26 7.11 12.54
CA ARG A 259 -2.72 7.00 11.19
C ARG A 259 -3.05 5.64 10.57
N GLU A 260 -3.97 5.66 9.60
CA GLU A 260 -4.12 4.55 8.66
C GLU A 260 -2.96 4.55 7.67
N GLU A 261 -2.10 3.54 7.72
CA GLU A 261 -1.05 3.38 6.72
C GLU A 261 -1.65 3.14 5.33
N ALA A 262 -1.13 3.89 4.37
CA ALA A 262 -1.49 3.73 2.99
C ALA A 262 -0.83 2.45 2.43
N TRP A 263 -1.43 1.29 2.66
CA TRP A 263 -1.05 0.04 1.97
C TRP A 263 -0.71 0.20 0.48
N SER A 264 0.51 -0.16 0.10
CA SER A 264 0.89 -0.52 -1.27
C SER A 264 1.62 -1.87 -1.26
N PRO A 265 1.60 -2.63 -2.37
CA PRO A 265 2.43 -3.82 -2.49
C PRO A 265 3.93 -3.45 -2.44
N SER A 266 4.78 -4.29 -1.85
CA SER A 266 6.21 -3.97 -1.80
C SER A 266 6.84 -3.92 -3.20
N ALA A 267 7.68 -2.91 -3.46
CA ALA A 267 8.27 -2.70 -4.78
C ALA A 267 9.04 -3.93 -5.33
N PRO A 268 9.85 -4.67 -4.53
CA PRO A 268 10.50 -5.90 -5.00
C PRO A 268 9.49 -6.99 -5.40
N SER A 269 8.47 -7.22 -4.57
CA SER A 269 7.43 -8.21 -4.86
C SER A 269 6.62 -7.84 -6.10
N ALA A 270 6.30 -6.55 -6.26
CA ALA A 270 5.62 -6.04 -7.45
C ALA A 270 6.46 -6.19 -8.72
N PHE A 271 7.77 -5.96 -8.63
CA PHE A 271 8.70 -6.21 -9.72
C PHE A 271 8.72 -7.69 -10.12
N PHE A 272 8.86 -8.61 -9.16
CA PHE A 272 8.86 -10.05 -9.43
C PHE A 272 7.52 -10.53 -10.01
N ALA A 273 6.40 -10.10 -9.43
CA ALA A 273 5.07 -10.40 -9.96
C ALA A 273 4.91 -9.92 -11.41
N GLY A 274 5.37 -8.70 -11.71
CA GLY A 274 5.38 -8.14 -13.06
C GLY A 274 6.22 -8.95 -14.03
N VAL A 275 7.49 -9.22 -13.69
CA VAL A 275 8.43 -9.96 -14.54
C VAL A 275 7.92 -11.38 -14.82
N ILE A 276 7.38 -12.08 -13.82
CA ILE A 276 6.87 -13.44 -14.00
C ILE A 276 5.60 -13.43 -14.85
N THR A 277 4.62 -12.58 -14.55
CA THR A 277 3.37 -12.50 -15.31
C THR A 277 3.63 -12.13 -16.77
N VAL A 278 4.50 -11.15 -17.03
CA VAL A 278 4.87 -10.72 -18.39
C VAL A 278 5.71 -11.78 -19.10
N GLY A 279 6.72 -12.32 -18.42
CA GLY A 279 7.60 -13.37 -18.94
C GLY A 279 6.82 -14.61 -19.35
N VAL A 280 6.01 -15.16 -18.46
CA VAL A 280 5.18 -16.34 -18.76
C VAL A 280 4.17 -16.03 -19.88
N THR A 281 3.51 -14.87 -19.86
CA THR A 281 2.54 -14.53 -20.91
C THR A 281 3.18 -14.34 -22.28
N SER A 282 4.38 -13.73 -22.35
CA SER A 282 5.11 -13.56 -23.61
C SER A 282 5.54 -14.90 -24.21
N VAL A 283 6.08 -15.80 -23.39
CA VAL A 283 6.49 -17.15 -23.79
C VAL A 283 5.30 -17.95 -24.29
N VAL A 284 4.21 -18.00 -23.52
CA VAL A 284 2.97 -18.70 -23.91
C VAL A 284 2.39 -18.13 -25.20
N SER A 285 2.46 -16.81 -25.39
CA SER A 285 1.94 -16.16 -26.60
C SER A 285 2.81 -16.40 -27.83
N ALA A 286 4.13 -16.42 -27.67
CA ALA A 286 5.07 -16.77 -28.74
C ALA A 286 4.87 -18.22 -29.20
N PHE A 287 4.75 -19.17 -28.26
CA PHE A 287 4.44 -20.56 -28.57
C PHE A 287 3.07 -20.70 -29.24
N ALA A 288 2.06 -19.98 -28.74
CA ALA A 288 0.73 -20.01 -29.34
C ALA A 288 0.75 -19.51 -30.80
N SER A 289 1.51 -18.45 -31.08
CA SER A 289 1.67 -17.93 -32.44
C SER A 289 2.42 -18.91 -33.34
N ALA A 290 3.49 -19.55 -32.84
CA ALA A 290 4.27 -20.54 -33.59
C ALA A 290 3.43 -21.78 -33.96
N VAL A 291 2.56 -22.24 -33.06
CA VAL A 291 1.69 -23.41 -33.30
C VAL A 291 0.53 -23.08 -34.25
N THR A 292 -0.02 -21.87 -34.18
CA THR A 292 -1.29 -21.55 -34.86
C THR A 292 -1.17 -20.85 -36.19
N SER A 293 -0.05 -20.16 -36.43
CA SER A 293 0.20 -19.44 -37.68
C SER A 293 1.69 -19.56 -38.03
N PRO A 294 2.20 -20.80 -38.20
CA PRO A 294 3.62 -21.06 -38.46
C PRO A 294 4.13 -20.32 -39.70
N GLU A 295 3.26 -20.12 -40.70
CA GLU A 295 3.59 -19.41 -41.94
C GLU A 295 3.91 -17.92 -41.73
N THR A 296 3.28 -17.29 -40.73
CA THR A 296 3.49 -15.87 -40.38
C THR A 296 4.52 -15.66 -39.27
N PHE A 297 5.07 -16.74 -38.71
CA PHE A 297 6.06 -16.64 -37.66
C PHE A 297 7.40 -16.16 -38.26
N PRO A 298 8.11 -15.20 -37.63
CA PRO A 298 9.31 -14.58 -38.23
C PRO A 298 10.41 -15.57 -38.63
N ASN A 299 10.45 -16.75 -38.00
CA ASN A 299 11.40 -17.79 -38.32
C ASN A 299 10.72 -19.17 -38.35
N GLN A 300 10.41 -19.65 -39.56
CA GLN A 300 9.70 -20.90 -39.79
C GLN A 300 10.47 -22.14 -39.28
N ALA A 301 11.81 -22.12 -39.35
CA ALA A 301 12.65 -23.19 -38.83
C ALA A 301 12.60 -23.27 -37.30
N VAL A 302 12.52 -22.11 -36.63
CA VAL A 302 12.31 -22.05 -35.18
C VAL A 302 10.89 -22.50 -34.83
N ALA A 303 9.85 -22.09 -35.57
CA ALA A 303 8.48 -22.53 -35.32
C ALA A 303 8.32 -24.06 -35.44
N GLN A 304 8.92 -24.68 -36.47
CA GLN A 304 8.92 -26.15 -36.64
C GLN A 304 9.68 -26.86 -35.52
N ARG A 305 10.92 -26.46 -35.22
CA ARG A 305 11.72 -27.05 -34.13
C ARG A 305 11.05 -26.89 -32.77
N THR A 306 10.42 -25.74 -32.54
CA THR A 306 9.71 -25.49 -31.28
C THR A 306 8.48 -26.39 -31.14
N ASN A 307 7.73 -26.59 -32.23
CA ASN A 307 6.64 -27.56 -32.24
C ASN A 307 7.14 -28.99 -32.04
N GLU A 308 8.32 -29.35 -32.54
CA GLU A 308 8.89 -30.69 -32.33
C GLU A 308 9.41 -30.92 -30.90
N MET A 309 10.01 -29.90 -30.26
CA MET A 309 10.61 -30.00 -28.92
C MET A 309 9.61 -29.91 -27.75
N LEU A 310 8.39 -29.43 -27.99
CA LEU A 310 7.38 -29.31 -26.93
C LEU A 310 6.79 -30.68 -26.57
N PRO A 311 6.75 -31.06 -25.28
CA PRO A 311 6.05 -32.26 -24.83
C PRO A 311 4.57 -32.24 -25.24
N ASP A 312 4.00 -33.40 -25.57
CA ASP A 312 2.61 -33.50 -26.02
C ASP A 312 1.61 -32.98 -24.98
N THR A 313 1.92 -33.11 -23.70
CA THR A 313 1.14 -32.53 -22.59
C THR A 313 1.10 -31.00 -22.66
N LEU A 314 2.24 -30.37 -22.97
CA LEU A 314 2.34 -28.92 -23.08
C LEU A 314 1.68 -28.43 -24.37
N LYS A 315 1.80 -29.17 -25.49
CA LYS A 315 1.06 -28.89 -26.73
C LYS A 315 -0.45 -28.97 -26.53
N LYS A 316 -0.92 -30.00 -25.82
CA LYS A 316 -2.34 -30.17 -25.50
C LYS A 316 -2.83 -29.00 -24.66
N TRP A 317 -2.11 -28.66 -23.58
CA TRP A 317 -2.42 -27.50 -22.75
C TRP A 317 -2.39 -26.18 -23.56
N LEU A 318 -1.39 -25.97 -24.41
CA LEU A 318 -1.30 -24.79 -25.27
C LEU A 318 -2.46 -24.74 -26.27
N SER A 319 -2.84 -25.88 -26.85
CA SER A 319 -3.97 -25.98 -27.77
C SER A 319 -5.30 -25.68 -27.06
N GLU A 320 -5.45 -26.08 -25.80
CA GLU A 320 -6.60 -25.74 -24.94
C GLU A 320 -6.59 -24.26 -24.57
N PHE A 321 -5.43 -23.68 -24.27
CA PHE A 321 -5.24 -22.24 -24.04
C PHE A 321 -5.55 -21.41 -25.29
N ILE A 322 -5.08 -21.82 -26.46
CA ILE A 322 -5.38 -21.24 -27.76
C ILE A 322 -6.88 -21.37 -28.07
N ASN A 323 -7.45 -22.55 -27.82
CA ASN A 323 -8.87 -22.78 -28.00
C ASN A 323 -9.69 -21.97 -27.00
N ALA A 324 -9.20 -21.67 -25.81
CA ALA A 324 -9.84 -20.72 -24.90
C ALA A 324 -9.78 -19.29 -25.47
N LYS A 325 -8.66 -18.88 -26.09
CA LYS A 325 -8.59 -17.61 -26.84
C LYS A 325 -9.57 -17.57 -28.03
N ARG A 326 -9.71 -18.66 -28.80
CA ARG A 326 -10.55 -18.77 -30.03
C ARG A 326 -12.03 -19.09 -29.77
N LYS A 327 -12.38 -19.83 -28.72
CA LYS A 327 -13.78 -20.14 -28.34
C LYS A 327 -14.54 -18.93 -27.81
N LEU A 328 -13.85 -17.81 -27.61
CA LEU A 328 -14.43 -16.51 -27.28
C LEU A 328 -14.82 -15.71 -28.53
N ILE A 329 -14.97 -16.37 -29.69
CA ILE A 329 -15.68 -15.80 -30.84
C ILE A 329 -17.17 -15.83 -30.50
N ILE A 330 -17.73 -14.65 -30.29
CA ILE A 330 -19.14 -14.49 -30.02
C ILE A 330 -19.86 -14.35 -31.36
N GLY A 331 -20.97 -15.07 -31.55
CA GLY A 331 -21.81 -14.89 -32.73
C GLY A 331 -22.44 -13.48 -32.77
N PRO A 332 -22.80 -12.94 -33.94
CA PRO A 332 -23.53 -11.68 -34.01
C PRO A 332 -24.88 -11.84 -33.31
N GLN A 333 -25.15 -11.01 -32.29
CA GLN A 333 -26.44 -10.93 -31.62
C GLN A 333 -27.03 -9.54 -31.83
N ALA A 334 -28.31 -9.47 -32.21
CA ALA A 334 -29.06 -8.23 -32.36
C ALA A 334 -29.76 -7.87 -31.04
N LEU A 335 -28.99 -7.69 -29.98
CA LEU A 335 -29.49 -7.28 -28.66
C LEU A 335 -29.33 -5.77 -28.45
N GLN A 336 -30.09 -5.22 -27.51
CA GLN A 336 -29.95 -3.81 -27.15
C GLN A 336 -28.58 -3.55 -26.51
N PRO A 337 -27.98 -2.36 -26.70
CA PRO A 337 -26.64 -2.04 -26.20
C PRO A 337 -26.45 -2.28 -24.70
N PHE A 338 -27.51 -2.07 -23.91
CA PHE A 338 -27.49 -2.16 -22.45
C PHE A 338 -27.71 -3.58 -21.88
N THR A 339 -28.04 -4.56 -22.71
CA THR A 339 -28.43 -5.90 -22.24
C THR A 339 -27.23 -6.69 -21.70
N VAL A 340 -27.25 -7.07 -20.42
CA VAL A 340 -26.26 -7.99 -19.83
C VAL A 340 -26.74 -9.42 -19.99
N THR A 341 -25.94 -10.27 -20.61
CA THR A 341 -26.28 -11.70 -20.78
C THR A 341 -26.08 -12.49 -19.48
N LYS A 342 -26.74 -13.65 -19.34
CA LYS A 342 -26.56 -14.53 -18.17
C LYS A 342 -25.09 -14.95 -17.97
N PHE A 343 -24.36 -15.17 -19.07
CA PHE A 343 -22.94 -15.50 -19.03
C PHE A 343 -22.09 -14.32 -18.54
N GLU A 344 -22.43 -13.10 -18.91
CA GLU A 344 -21.76 -11.89 -18.42
C GLU A 344 -22.01 -11.70 -16.94
N VAL A 345 -23.25 -11.90 -16.44
CA VAL A 345 -23.55 -11.82 -15.00
C VAL A 345 -22.67 -12.79 -14.20
N VAL A 346 -22.57 -14.05 -14.64
CA VAL A 346 -21.71 -15.05 -13.97
C VAL A 346 -20.24 -14.65 -14.04
N SER A 347 -19.78 -14.12 -15.18
CA SER A 347 -18.39 -13.70 -15.37
C SER A 347 -18.04 -12.47 -14.51
N TYR A 348 -18.94 -11.49 -14.39
CA TYR A 348 -18.79 -10.36 -13.48
C TYR A 348 -18.79 -10.81 -12.02
N ALA A 349 -19.75 -11.65 -11.61
CA ALA A 349 -19.81 -12.14 -10.23
C ALA A 349 -18.51 -12.88 -9.84
N ALA A 350 -18.01 -13.76 -10.71
CA ALA A 350 -16.78 -14.50 -10.48
C ALA A 350 -15.54 -13.61 -10.45
N SER A 351 -15.39 -12.69 -11.43
CA SER A 351 -14.25 -11.78 -11.49
C SER A 351 -14.22 -10.81 -10.31
N LEU A 352 -15.36 -10.22 -9.93
CA LEU A 352 -15.47 -9.34 -8.77
C LEU A 352 -15.17 -10.07 -7.46
N SER A 353 -15.65 -11.31 -7.29
CA SER A 353 -15.34 -12.12 -6.10
C SER A 353 -13.84 -12.39 -5.98
N ILE A 354 -13.19 -12.72 -7.10
CA ILE A 354 -11.74 -12.99 -7.14
C ILE A 354 -10.94 -11.72 -6.91
N LEU A 355 -11.32 -10.61 -7.54
CA LEU A 355 -10.67 -9.31 -7.37
C LEU A 355 -10.77 -8.87 -5.89
N THR A 356 -11.97 -8.99 -5.33
CA THR A 356 -12.25 -8.69 -3.92
C THR A 356 -11.36 -9.50 -3.00
N PHE A 357 -11.37 -10.83 -3.15
CA PHE A 357 -10.58 -11.71 -2.31
C PHE A 357 -9.07 -11.42 -2.45
N ALA A 358 -8.56 -11.28 -3.67
CA ALA A 358 -7.14 -11.08 -3.92
C ALA A 358 -6.62 -9.75 -3.34
N PHE A 359 -7.33 -8.65 -3.55
CA PHE A 359 -6.94 -7.34 -3.00
C PHE A 359 -7.14 -7.27 -1.49
N ALA A 360 -8.20 -7.87 -0.94
CA ALA A 360 -8.37 -7.98 0.51
C ALA A 360 -7.25 -8.82 1.14
N TYR A 361 -6.91 -9.96 0.55
CA TYR A 361 -5.81 -10.82 1.00
C TYR A 361 -4.45 -10.14 0.91
N ALA A 362 -4.18 -9.42 -0.18
CA ALA A 362 -2.92 -8.72 -0.37
C ALA A 362 -2.71 -7.57 0.64
N LYS A 363 -3.81 -6.91 1.06
CA LYS A 363 -3.79 -5.87 2.09
C LYS A 363 -3.80 -6.42 3.51
N ALA A 364 -4.45 -7.55 3.74
CA ALA A 364 -4.61 -8.11 5.07
C ALA A 364 -3.28 -8.58 5.68
N THR A 365 -3.11 -8.27 6.97
CA THR A 365 -1.99 -8.78 7.78
C THR A 365 -2.33 -10.16 8.32
N THR A 366 -3.59 -10.39 8.74
CA THR A 366 -4.11 -11.69 9.18
C THR A 366 -5.25 -12.20 8.28
N LEU A 367 -5.63 -13.48 8.41
CA LEU A 367 -6.76 -14.03 7.65
C LEU A 367 -8.11 -13.44 8.07
N GLU A 368 -8.25 -12.96 9.31
CA GLU A 368 -9.48 -12.37 9.82
C GLU A 368 -9.72 -10.98 9.20
N ASP A 369 -8.66 -10.21 8.99
CA ASP A 369 -8.73 -8.89 8.34
C ASP A 369 -9.28 -8.95 6.91
N VAL A 370 -9.12 -10.09 6.23
CA VAL A 370 -9.68 -10.29 4.88
C VAL A 370 -11.20 -10.06 4.89
N LEU A 371 -11.90 -10.59 5.89
CA LEU A 371 -13.36 -10.46 5.98
C LEU A 371 -13.78 -9.03 6.36
N ILE A 372 -12.95 -8.33 7.12
CA ILE A 372 -13.20 -6.93 7.53
C ILE A 372 -13.01 -5.99 6.33
N ILE A 373 -11.99 -6.21 5.50
CA ILE A 373 -11.64 -5.33 4.38
C ILE A 373 -12.44 -5.67 3.11
N ALA A 374 -12.89 -6.91 2.95
CA ALA A 374 -13.59 -7.40 1.76
C ALA A 374 -14.78 -6.52 1.30
N PRO A 375 -15.68 -6.02 2.16
CA PRO A 375 -16.79 -5.16 1.72
C PRO A 375 -16.31 -3.90 1.00
N THR A 376 -15.26 -3.26 1.52
CA THR A 376 -14.69 -2.04 0.94
C THR A 376 -13.99 -2.34 -0.38
N VAL A 377 -13.24 -3.44 -0.46
CA VAL A 377 -12.60 -3.88 -1.70
C VAL A 377 -13.65 -4.26 -2.75
N LEU A 378 -14.76 -4.89 -2.35
CA LEU A 378 -15.87 -5.25 -3.24
C LEU A 378 -16.53 -4.00 -3.82
N ALA A 379 -16.83 -3.01 -2.98
CA ALA A 379 -17.39 -1.74 -3.44
C ALA A 379 -16.46 -1.05 -4.45
N THR A 380 -15.16 -1.00 -4.14
CA THR A 380 -14.14 -0.43 -5.03
C THR A 380 -14.05 -1.22 -6.35
N SER A 381 -14.07 -2.54 -6.28
CA SER A 381 -14.05 -3.46 -7.43
C SER A 381 -15.25 -3.23 -8.34
N ILE A 382 -16.45 -3.06 -7.78
CA ILE A 382 -17.67 -2.74 -8.55
C ILE A 382 -17.50 -1.38 -9.24
N ILE A 383 -17.09 -0.35 -8.51
CA ILE A 383 -16.91 1.00 -9.08
C ILE A 383 -15.91 0.97 -10.24
N VAL A 384 -14.80 0.26 -10.11
CA VAL A 384 -13.73 0.25 -11.12
C VAL A 384 -14.02 -0.75 -12.23
N GLU A 385 -14.06 -2.04 -11.91
CA GLU A 385 -14.04 -3.13 -12.90
C GLU A 385 -15.40 -3.23 -13.62
N PHE A 386 -16.51 -3.15 -12.89
CA PHE A 386 -17.82 -3.22 -13.53
C PHE A 386 -18.08 -1.97 -14.37
N THR A 387 -17.87 -0.76 -13.82
CA THR A 387 -18.12 0.48 -14.56
C THR A 387 -17.25 0.56 -15.81
N LYS A 388 -15.92 0.35 -15.70
CA LYS A 388 -15.00 0.39 -16.85
C LYS A 388 -15.46 -0.54 -17.97
N ASN A 389 -15.69 -1.82 -17.64
CA ASN A 389 -15.98 -2.84 -18.65
C ASN A 389 -17.40 -2.75 -19.20
N TYR A 390 -18.38 -2.42 -18.35
CA TYR A 390 -19.76 -2.25 -18.78
C TYR A 390 -19.90 -1.05 -19.72
N VAL A 391 -19.30 0.08 -19.36
CA VAL A 391 -19.35 1.29 -20.17
C VAL A 391 -18.73 1.05 -21.55
N ILE A 392 -17.56 0.41 -21.62
CA ILE A 392 -16.91 0.08 -22.89
C ILE A 392 -17.74 -0.91 -23.71
N THR A 393 -18.38 -1.87 -23.05
CA THR A 393 -19.29 -2.82 -23.69
C THR A 393 -20.47 -2.10 -24.34
N VAL A 394 -21.11 -1.17 -23.64
CA VAL A 394 -22.21 -0.37 -24.17
C VAL A 394 -21.76 0.45 -25.38
N VAL A 395 -20.61 1.11 -25.28
CA VAL A 395 -20.03 1.90 -26.37
C VAL A 395 -19.76 1.03 -27.61
N ALA A 396 -19.12 -0.11 -27.44
CA ALA A 396 -18.82 -1.00 -28.55
C ALA A 396 -20.10 -1.52 -29.24
N ARG A 397 -21.15 -1.79 -28.46
CA ARG A 397 -22.45 -2.25 -28.97
C ARG A 397 -23.21 -1.15 -29.71
N ILE A 398 -23.10 0.11 -29.27
CA ILE A 398 -23.64 1.28 -30.02
C ILE A 398 -22.97 1.39 -31.39
N GLU A 399 -21.66 1.13 -31.47
CA GLU A 399 -20.90 1.07 -32.73
C GLU A 399 -21.19 -0.19 -33.57
N GLY A 400 -22.18 -0.99 -33.15
CA GLY A 400 -22.61 -2.20 -33.85
C GLY A 400 -21.61 -3.35 -33.77
N VAL A 401 -20.73 -3.33 -32.77
CA VAL A 401 -19.82 -4.42 -32.43
C VAL A 401 -20.32 -5.13 -31.18
N TRP A 402 -20.64 -6.41 -31.32
CA TRP A 402 -21.05 -7.20 -30.18
C TRP A 402 -19.83 -7.58 -29.32
N THR A 403 -19.91 -7.30 -28.03
CA THR A 403 -18.86 -7.60 -27.05
C THR A 403 -19.47 -8.27 -25.82
N GLU A 404 -18.73 -9.18 -25.20
CA GLU A 404 -19.13 -9.83 -23.95
C GLU A 404 -17.98 -9.87 -22.95
N HIS A 405 -18.31 -9.61 -21.69
CA HIS A 405 -17.41 -9.82 -20.55
C HIS A 405 -17.25 -11.30 -20.23
N ARG A 406 -16.01 -11.79 -20.21
CA ARG A 406 -15.69 -13.21 -20.13
C ARG A 406 -14.51 -13.45 -19.20
N LEU A 407 -14.55 -14.55 -18.46
CA LEU A 407 -13.42 -14.98 -17.64
C LEU A 407 -12.21 -15.34 -18.51
N TRP A 408 -11.03 -14.91 -18.07
CA TRP A 408 -9.77 -15.26 -18.69
C TRP A 408 -8.98 -16.17 -17.74
N TYR A 409 -9.22 -17.48 -17.82
CA TYR A 409 -8.68 -18.46 -16.85
C TYR A 409 -7.17 -18.39 -16.64
N PHE A 410 -6.39 -18.11 -17.68
CA PHE A 410 -4.95 -17.96 -17.55
C PHE A 410 -4.57 -16.66 -16.83
N GLY A 411 -5.23 -15.55 -17.17
CA GLY A 411 -5.05 -14.28 -16.46
C GLY A 411 -5.45 -14.40 -14.99
N LEU A 412 -6.57 -15.09 -14.72
CA LEU A 412 -7.04 -15.45 -13.39
C LEU A 412 -6.02 -16.28 -12.61
N ALA A 413 -5.43 -17.31 -13.23
CA ALA A 413 -4.40 -18.13 -12.60
C ALA A 413 -3.15 -17.32 -12.24
N LEU A 414 -2.66 -16.47 -13.15
CA LEU A 414 -1.54 -15.57 -12.88
C LEU A 414 -1.88 -14.51 -11.82
N PHE A 415 -3.13 -14.03 -11.83
CA PHE A 415 -3.64 -13.07 -10.85
C PHE A 415 -3.66 -13.67 -9.45
N LEU A 416 -4.21 -14.87 -9.28
CA LEU A 416 -4.18 -15.58 -8.01
C LEU A 416 -2.76 -15.94 -7.58
N PHE A 417 -1.93 -16.45 -8.50
CA PHE A 417 -0.54 -16.78 -8.20
C PHE A 417 0.23 -15.57 -7.68
N SER A 418 0.15 -14.43 -8.37
CA SER A 418 0.83 -13.21 -7.94
C SER A 418 0.27 -12.67 -6.61
N SER A 419 -1.04 -12.77 -6.40
CA SER A 419 -1.69 -12.40 -5.14
C SER A 419 -1.23 -13.28 -3.97
N PHE A 420 -1.16 -14.60 -4.13
CA PHE A 420 -0.80 -15.51 -3.04
C PHE A 420 0.70 -15.56 -2.76
N VAL A 421 1.52 -15.56 -3.81
CA VAL A 421 2.98 -15.76 -3.67
C VAL A 421 3.68 -14.45 -3.33
N PHE A 422 3.25 -13.34 -3.93
CA PHE A 422 3.92 -12.05 -3.80
C PHE A 422 3.11 -11.01 -3.01
N LYS A 423 1.88 -11.34 -2.59
CA LYS A 423 0.92 -10.34 -2.08
C LYS A 423 0.73 -9.16 -3.04
N VAL A 424 0.83 -9.41 -4.35
CA VAL A 424 0.64 -8.39 -5.39
C VAL A 424 -0.38 -8.90 -6.41
N PRO A 425 -1.65 -8.44 -6.38
CA PRO A 425 -2.64 -8.85 -7.36
C PRO A 425 -2.32 -8.28 -8.75
N PHE A 426 -1.52 -9.01 -9.53
CA PHE A 426 -0.94 -8.52 -10.78
C PHE A 426 -1.31 -9.41 -11.97
N SER A 427 -2.37 -9.03 -12.69
CA SER A 427 -2.93 -9.58 -13.93
C SER A 427 -4.41 -9.16 -13.99
N SER A 428 -5.24 -9.77 -14.84
CA SER A 428 -6.70 -9.62 -14.82
C SER A 428 -7.41 -10.98 -14.79
N PRO A 429 -8.44 -11.18 -13.95
CA PRO A 429 -9.27 -12.38 -13.96
C PRO A 429 -10.23 -12.43 -15.16
N SER A 430 -10.43 -11.31 -15.85
CA SER A 430 -11.44 -11.10 -16.86
C SER A 430 -10.85 -10.52 -18.15
N ARG A 431 -11.63 -10.58 -19.24
CA ARG A 431 -11.36 -9.80 -20.45
C ARG A 431 -12.65 -9.49 -21.20
N LEU A 432 -12.62 -8.43 -21.99
CA LEU A 432 -13.66 -8.16 -22.99
C LEU A 432 -13.37 -8.97 -24.26
N ALA A 433 -14.29 -9.84 -24.65
CA ALA A 433 -14.24 -10.54 -25.92
C ALA A 433 -15.06 -9.75 -26.96
N HIS A 434 -14.48 -9.50 -28.12
CA HIS A 434 -15.12 -8.76 -29.20
C HIS A 434 -15.44 -9.67 -30.37
N ASN A 435 -16.65 -9.56 -30.92
CA ASN A 435 -16.94 -10.08 -32.26
C ASN A 435 -16.38 -9.08 -33.27
N ALA A 436 -15.21 -9.39 -33.84
CA ALA A 436 -14.36 -8.43 -34.54
C ALA A 436 -14.60 -8.20 -36.05
N PRO A 437 -15.61 -8.73 -36.78
CA PRO A 437 -15.66 -8.56 -38.24
C PRO A 437 -15.87 -7.10 -38.69
N LYS A 438 -16.19 -6.18 -37.76
CA LYS A 438 -16.32 -4.74 -38.04
C LYS A 438 -15.24 -3.86 -37.38
N PHE A 439 -14.37 -4.41 -36.53
CA PHE A 439 -13.32 -3.60 -35.88
C PHE A 439 -12.17 -3.33 -36.87
N THR A 440 -11.93 -2.06 -37.16
CA THR A 440 -10.68 -1.64 -37.80
C THR A 440 -9.56 -1.62 -36.77
N ARG A 441 -8.28 -1.69 -37.21
CA ARG A 441 -7.14 -1.52 -36.30
C ARG A 441 -7.24 -0.24 -35.46
N LYS A 442 -7.70 0.87 -36.08
CA LYS A 442 -7.91 2.15 -35.39
C LYS A 442 -8.98 2.05 -34.31
N SER A 443 -10.16 1.52 -34.61
CA SER A 443 -11.25 1.45 -33.64
C SER A 443 -10.96 0.49 -32.49
N LEU A 444 -10.28 -0.63 -32.75
CA LEU A 444 -9.83 -1.54 -31.70
C LEU A 444 -8.76 -0.88 -30.80
N GLY A 445 -7.77 -0.22 -31.39
CA GLY A 445 -6.74 0.52 -30.66
C GLY A 445 -7.31 1.66 -29.81
N LEU A 446 -8.36 2.35 -30.28
CA LEU A 446 -9.06 3.38 -29.51
C LEU A 446 -9.82 2.81 -28.30
N VAL A 447 -10.54 1.70 -28.48
CA VAL A 447 -11.24 1.01 -27.38
C VAL A 447 -10.25 0.49 -26.34
N ALA A 448 -9.12 -0.07 -26.78
CA ALA A 448 -8.04 -0.51 -25.91
C ALA A 448 -7.40 0.66 -25.14
N ALA A 449 -7.14 1.79 -25.80
CA ALA A 449 -6.62 3.00 -25.16
C ALA A 449 -7.60 3.59 -24.12
N ALA A 450 -8.92 3.54 -24.41
CA ALA A 450 -9.95 3.99 -23.48
C ALA A 450 -9.95 3.18 -22.17
N GLN A 451 -9.68 1.87 -22.22
CA GLN A 451 -9.57 1.04 -21.01
C GLN A 451 -8.47 1.54 -20.06
N VAL A 452 -7.29 1.85 -20.61
CA VAL A 452 -6.16 2.37 -19.84
C VAL A 452 -6.46 3.77 -19.28
N LEU A 453 -7.03 4.65 -20.11
CA LEU A 453 -7.37 6.02 -19.71
C LEU A 453 -8.45 6.08 -18.62
N ILE A 454 -9.50 5.28 -18.73
CA ILE A 454 -10.58 5.22 -17.72
C ILE A 454 -10.02 4.73 -16.38
N ALA A 455 -9.14 3.72 -16.38
CA ALA A 455 -8.49 3.26 -15.17
C ALA A 455 -7.63 4.38 -14.53
N MET A 456 -6.82 5.10 -15.31
CA MET A 456 -6.04 6.24 -14.78
C MET A 456 -6.94 7.39 -14.28
N ALA A 457 -8.08 7.65 -14.93
CA ALA A 457 -9.04 8.64 -14.47
C ALA A 457 -9.66 8.25 -13.12
N PHE A 458 -10.04 6.98 -12.95
CA PHE A 458 -10.50 6.49 -11.64
C PHE A 458 -9.41 6.57 -10.58
N ALA A 459 -8.15 6.27 -10.91
CA ALA A 459 -7.04 6.45 -9.97
C ALA A 459 -6.96 7.89 -9.44
N ALA A 460 -7.17 8.90 -10.30
CA ALA A 460 -7.21 10.30 -9.88
C ALA A 460 -8.40 10.60 -8.96
N VAL A 461 -9.58 10.02 -9.21
CA VAL A 461 -10.75 10.16 -8.32
C VAL A 461 -10.48 9.54 -6.94
N PHE A 462 -9.90 8.34 -6.91
CA PHE A 462 -9.53 7.69 -5.65
C PHE A 462 -8.40 8.42 -4.91
N TYR A 463 -7.49 9.07 -5.63
CA TYR A 463 -6.52 9.98 -5.04
C TYR A 463 -7.18 11.16 -4.34
N VAL A 464 -8.23 11.75 -4.93
CA VAL A 464 -9.01 12.79 -4.25
C VAL A 464 -9.66 12.25 -2.96
N PHE A 465 -10.22 11.05 -2.97
CA PHE A 465 -10.75 10.42 -1.75
C PHE A 465 -9.67 10.20 -0.70
N PHE A 466 -8.51 9.71 -1.11
CA PHE A 466 -7.38 9.47 -0.23
C PHE A 466 -6.91 10.74 0.49
N VAL A 467 -6.70 11.85 -0.24
CA VAL A 467 -6.24 13.11 0.38
C VAL A 467 -7.32 13.83 1.21
N ASN A 468 -8.60 13.46 1.06
CA ASN A 468 -9.72 13.99 1.84
C ASN A 468 -10.07 13.11 3.07
N GLY A 469 -9.23 12.13 3.42
CA GLY A 469 -9.39 11.32 4.63
C GLY A 469 -10.17 10.01 4.45
N TYR A 470 -10.64 9.70 3.24
CA TYR A 470 -11.19 8.38 2.92
C TYR A 470 -10.06 7.41 2.52
N THR A 471 -9.12 7.22 3.44
CA THR A 471 -7.83 6.55 3.23
C THR A 471 -7.98 5.11 2.76
N LEU A 472 -8.86 4.32 3.37
CA LEU A 472 -9.07 2.92 2.99
C LEU A 472 -9.54 2.75 1.54
N VAL A 473 -10.64 3.41 1.17
CA VAL A 473 -11.23 3.33 -0.18
C VAL A 473 -10.31 3.99 -1.21
N GLY A 474 -9.80 5.18 -0.89
CA GLY A 474 -8.91 5.92 -1.76
C GLY A 474 -7.66 5.13 -2.09
N ASN A 475 -7.02 4.54 -1.09
CA ASN A 475 -5.80 3.77 -1.30
C ASN A 475 -6.03 2.50 -2.15
N ILE A 476 -6.98 1.64 -1.75
CA ILE A 476 -7.27 0.41 -2.51
C ILE A 476 -7.64 0.74 -3.96
N GLY A 477 -8.43 1.80 -4.16
CA GLY A 477 -8.83 2.25 -5.49
C GLY A 477 -7.67 2.73 -6.35
N ILE A 478 -6.73 3.51 -5.80
CA ILE A 478 -5.51 3.96 -6.51
C ILE A 478 -4.69 2.74 -6.96
N VAL A 479 -4.34 1.85 -6.03
CA VAL A 479 -3.50 0.68 -6.31
C VAL A 479 -4.16 -0.21 -7.36
N MET A 480 -5.45 -0.52 -7.19
CA MET A 480 -6.21 -1.35 -8.13
C MET A 480 -6.26 -0.75 -9.53
N CYS A 481 -6.56 0.55 -9.65
CA CYS A 481 -6.67 1.24 -10.94
C CYS A 481 -5.33 1.32 -11.67
N LEU A 482 -4.24 1.68 -10.97
CA LEU A 482 -2.93 1.82 -11.61
C LEU A 482 -2.30 0.48 -11.96
N THR A 483 -2.51 -0.56 -11.13
CA THR A 483 -2.10 -1.93 -11.47
C THR A 483 -2.79 -2.38 -12.76
N MET A 484 -4.10 -2.14 -12.86
CA MET A 484 -4.90 -2.50 -14.02
C MET A 484 -4.50 -1.69 -15.27
N ALA A 485 -4.29 -0.37 -15.14
CA ALA A 485 -3.84 0.50 -16.23
C ALA A 485 -2.47 0.07 -16.76
N PHE A 486 -1.53 -0.22 -15.86
CA PHE A 486 -0.20 -0.69 -16.25
C PHE A 486 -0.28 -2.05 -16.95
N PHE A 487 -0.97 -3.03 -16.35
CA PHE A 487 -1.15 -4.35 -16.96
C PHE A 487 -1.81 -4.28 -18.34
N ASP A 488 -2.89 -3.51 -18.48
CA ASP A 488 -3.62 -3.34 -19.74
C ASP A 488 -2.76 -2.66 -20.82
N SER A 489 -1.74 -1.87 -20.46
CA SER A 489 -0.87 -1.16 -21.41
C SER A 489 0.27 -2.01 -22.00
N ILE A 490 0.49 -3.23 -21.49
CA ILE A 490 1.60 -4.10 -21.91
C ILE A 490 1.35 -4.62 -23.35
N PRO A 491 2.31 -4.50 -24.28
CA PRO A 491 2.11 -4.78 -25.71
C PRO A 491 2.19 -6.28 -26.05
N ILE A 492 1.57 -7.15 -25.25
CA ILE A 492 1.62 -8.60 -25.42
C ILE A 492 0.20 -9.16 -25.54
N PRO A 493 -0.16 -9.87 -26.62
CA PRO A 493 -1.49 -10.47 -26.72
C PRO A 493 -1.75 -11.46 -25.57
N PRO A 494 -2.93 -11.50 -24.94
CA PRO A 494 -4.18 -10.87 -25.33
C PRO A 494 -4.45 -9.52 -24.65
N MET A 495 -3.43 -8.84 -24.12
CA MET A 495 -3.59 -7.57 -23.42
C MET A 495 -3.89 -6.43 -24.40
N ASN A 496 -4.64 -5.43 -23.91
CA ASN A 496 -5.09 -4.28 -24.68
C ASN A 496 -3.92 -3.49 -25.30
N GLY A 497 -2.78 -3.43 -24.63
CA GLY A 497 -1.59 -2.71 -25.08
C GLY A 497 -1.10 -3.17 -26.44
N LYS A 498 -1.34 -4.43 -26.81
CA LYS A 498 -1.01 -4.94 -28.15
C LYS A 498 -1.84 -4.28 -29.24
N ASP A 499 -3.13 -4.07 -29.01
CA ASP A 499 -4.03 -3.45 -29.96
C ASP A 499 -3.72 -1.95 -30.11
N ILE A 500 -3.32 -1.28 -29.02
CA ILE A 500 -2.84 0.11 -29.06
C ILE A 500 -1.53 0.17 -29.86
N TYR A 501 -0.58 -0.72 -29.58
CA TYR A 501 0.72 -0.77 -30.26
C TYR A 501 0.60 -0.99 -31.77
N ASP A 502 -0.29 -1.90 -32.19
CA ASP A 502 -0.53 -2.21 -33.60
C ASP A 502 -1.18 -1.04 -34.36
N TRP A 503 -1.95 -0.20 -33.66
CA TRP A 503 -2.56 0.99 -34.25
C TRP A 503 -1.62 2.20 -34.24
N SER A 504 -1.05 2.54 -33.07
CA SER A 504 -0.23 3.73 -32.85
C SER A 504 0.83 3.48 -31.77
N LYS A 505 2.07 3.23 -32.21
CA LYS A 505 3.23 3.06 -31.31
C LYS A 505 3.46 4.27 -30.42
N PHE A 506 3.26 5.48 -30.96
CA PHE A 506 3.44 6.72 -30.20
C PHE A 506 2.43 6.83 -29.04
N LEU A 507 1.15 6.58 -29.32
CA LEU A 507 0.12 6.59 -28.28
C LEU A 507 0.36 5.49 -27.24
N TRP A 508 0.73 4.29 -27.70
CA TRP A 508 1.09 3.19 -26.81
C TRP A 508 2.24 3.58 -25.88
N THR A 509 3.34 4.13 -26.40
CA THR A 509 4.49 4.53 -25.58
C THR A 509 4.09 5.56 -24.54
N GLY A 510 3.32 6.58 -24.92
CA GLY A 510 2.84 7.60 -23.98
C GLY A 510 1.98 7.01 -22.85
N LEU A 511 1.02 6.14 -23.18
CA LEU A 511 0.16 5.50 -22.18
C LEU A 511 0.93 4.52 -21.29
N PHE A 512 1.77 3.67 -21.87
CA PHE A 512 2.58 2.71 -21.13
C PHE A 512 3.53 3.40 -20.16
N THR A 513 4.28 4.41 -20.62
CA THR A 513 5.21 5.15 -19.76
C THR A 513 4.46 5.87 -18.65
N THR A 514 3.33 6.52 -18.94
CA THR A 514 2.54 7.21 -17.91
C THR A 514 2.00 6.23 -16.86
N ALA A 515 1.37 5.13 -17.29
CA ALA A 515 0.82 4.13 -16.38
C ALA A 515 1.92 3.46 -15.54
N PHE A 516 3.08 3.15 -16.14
CA PHE A 516 4.23 2.61 -15.44
C PHE A 516 4.78 3.59 -14.40
N THR A 517 5.01 4.85 -14.77
CA THR A 517 5.54 5.86 -13.85
C THR A 517 4.60 6.09 -12.67
N LEU A 518 3.29 6.21 -12.91
CA LEU A 518 2.31 6.37 -11.83
C LEU A 518 2.23 5.14 -10.92
N TYR A 519 2.27 3.94 -11.50
CA TYR A 519 2.30 2.70 -10.74
C TYR A 519 3.55 2.62 -9.84
N ILE A 520 4.73 2.90 -10.39
CA ILE A 520 5.98 2.94 -9.64
C ILE A 520 5.94 4.00 -8.53
N LEU A 521 5.45 5.21 -8.83
CA LEU A 521 5.29 6.27 -7.83
C LEU A 521 4.46 5.77 -6.64
N VAL A 522 3.35 5.09 -6.90
CA VAL A 522 2.48 4.55 -5.84
C VAL A 522 3.17 3.49 -5.00
N LEU A 523 4.00 2.62 -5.58
CA LEU A 523 4.75 1.61 -4.81
C LEU A 523 5.84 2.20 -3.89
N PHE A 524 6.25 3.45 -4.11
CA PHE A 524 7.32 4.10 -3.34
C PHE A 524 6.83 5.25 -2.45
N VAL A 525 5.63 5.79 -2.71
CA VAL A 525 5.10 6.97 -2.02
C VAL A 525 3.94 6.62 -1.09
N LEU A 526 3.13 5.62 -1.44
CA LEU A 526 2.14 5.02 -0.55
C LEU A 526 2.81 3.86 0.18
#